data_AF-A0AAW9K772-F1
#
_entry.id   AF-A0AAW9K772-F1
#
_cell.length_a   1.000
_cell.length_b   1.000
_cell.length_c   1.000
_cell.angle_alpha   90.00
_cell.angle_beta   90.00
_cell.angle_gamma   90.00
#
_symmetry.space_group_name_H-M   'P 1'
#
loop_
_entity.id
_entity.type
_entity.pdbx_description
1 polymer ?
#
loop_
_entity_poly.entity_id
_entity_poly.type
_entity_poly.pdbx_seq_one_letter_code
_entity_poly.pdbx_strand_id
1 'polypeptide(L)'
;VYMLKSMLEKAGKKVGLVGTIANYIGDIKLKSERTTPESLELQKLFKDMVEANCEYCVMEVSSHSLYLDRVYGCEFEVGIFTNLTRDHLDFHKSFDNYYNAKFKLFERSKACVINVDDDYGYRVL
;
A
#
# COMPACT_ATOMS: atom_id res chain seq x y z
N VAL A 1 -2.58 1.38 -7.64
CA VAL A 1 -2.80 -0.08 -7.52
C VAL A 1 -3.53 -0.73 -8.70
N TYR A 2 -4.57 -0.12 -9.27
CA TYR A 2 -5.34 -0.71 -10.39
C TYR A 2 -4.54 -1.04 -11.65
N MET A 3 -3.62 -0.17 -12.04
CA MET A 3 -2.75 -0.41 -13.20
C MET A 3 -1.89 -1.67 -13.01
N LEU A 4 -1.27 -1.83 -11.83
CA LEU A 4 -0.47 -3.01 -11.49
C LEU A 4 -1.33 -4.28 -11.46
N LYS A 5 -2.52 -4.23 -10.86
CA LYS A 5 -3.48 -5.35 -10.89
C LYS A 5 -3.77 -5.76 -12.34
N SER A 6 -4.14 -4.80 -13.20
CA SER A 6 -4.46 -5.09 -14.60
C SER A 6 -3.27 -5.67 -15.38
N MET A 7 -2.05 -5.18 -15.15
CA MET A 7 -0.85 -5.72 -15.79
C MET A 7 -0.56 -7.15 -15.35
N LEU A 8 -0.63 -7.44 -14.06
CA LEU A 8 -0.41 -8.78 -13.49
C LEU A 8 -1.49 -9.77 -13.97
N GLU A 9 -2.75 -9.36 -13.99
CA GLU A 9 -3.85 -10.19 -14.51
C GLU A 9 -3.70 -10.48 -16.00
N LYS A 10 -3.29 -9.48 -16.79
CA LYS A 10 -2.94 -9.70 -18.21
C LYS A 10 -1.75 -10.65 -18.39
N ALA A 11 -0.87 -10.75 -17.42
CA ALA A 11 0.22 -11.73 -17.38
C ALA A 11 -0.24 -13.12 -16.87
N GLY A 12 -1.55 -13.34 -16.70
CA GLY A 12 -2.12 -14.62 -16.26
C GLY A 12 -2.01 -14.88 -14.77
N LYS A 13 -1.75 -13.85 -13.96
CA LYS A 13 -1.61 -13.97 -12.51
C LYS A 13 -2.92 -13.71 -11.79
N LYS A 14 -3.19 -14.42 -10.69
CA LYS A 14 -4.34 -14.11 -9.82
C LYS A 14 -3.94 -13.09 -8.77
N VAL A 15 -4.68 -11.98 -8.69
CA VAL A 15 -4.24 -10.79 -7.94
C VAL A 15 -5.30 -10.31 -6.94
N GLY A 16 -4.90 -10.13 -5.70
CA GLY A 16 -5.64 -9.36 -4.70
C GLY A 16 -5.35 -7.86 -4.79
N LEU A 17 -6.30 -7.04 -4.38
CA LEU A 17 -6.11 -5.59 -4.27
C LEU A 17 -6.68 -5.07 -2.95
N VAL A 18 -5.94 -4.17 -2.31
CA VAL A 18 -6.42 -3.41 -1.14
C VAL A 18 -6.34 -1.92 -1.46
N GLY A 19 -7.43 -1.18 -1.32
CA GLY A 19 -7.41 0.25 -1.65
C GLY A 19 -8.69 0.99 -1.32
N THR A 20 -8.71 2.29 -1.58
CA THR A 20 -9.82 3.18 -1.21
C THR A 20 -11.16 2.80 -1.87
N ILE A 21 -11.15 2.42 -3.16
CA ILE A 21 -12.39 2.19 -3.91
C ILE A 21 -13.03 0.85 -3.54
N ALA A 22 -12.22 -0.20 -3.44
CA ALA A 22 -12.65 -1.56 -3.14
C ALA A 22 -11.44 -2.43 -2.80
N ASN A 23 -11.72 -3.53 -2.10
CA ASN A 23 -10.79 -4.64 -1.96
C ASN A 23 -11.17 -5.73 -2.96
N TYR A 24 -10.19 -6.48 -3.46
CA TYR A 24 -10.42 -7.59 -4.38
C TYR A 24 -9.70 -8.84 -3.89
N ILE A 25 -10.38 -9.98 -4.00
CA ILE A 25 -9.82 -11.32 -3.85
C ILE A 25 -9.99 -12.01 -5.21
N GLY A 26 -8.99 -11.87 -6.08
CA GLY A 26 -9.15 -12.18 -7.50
C GLY A 26 -10.29 -11.35 -8.12
N ASP A 27 -11.32 -12.03 -8.63
CA ASP A 27 -12.49 -11.39 -9.23
C ASP A 27 -13.55 -10.94 -8.22
N ILE A 28 -13.45 -11.38 -6.96
CA ILE A 28 -14.43 -11.04 -5.92
C ILE A 28 -14.16 -9.63 -5.43
N LYS A 29 -15.10 -8.72 -5.70
CA LYS A 29 -15.06 -7.33 -5.21
C LYS A 29 -15.73 -7.22 -3.84
N LEU A 30 -15.00 -6.66 -2.88
CA LEU A 30 -15.48 -6.35 -1.53
C LEU A 30 -15.52 -4.83 -1.33
N LYS A 31 -16.48 -4.37 -0.52
CA LYS A 31 -16.55 -2.96 -0.14
C LYS A 31 -15.32 -2.61 0.71
N SER A 32 -14.70 -1.48 0.42
CA SER A 32 -13.63 -0.92 1.25
C SER A 32 -14.20 0.09 2.23
N GLU A 33 -13.75 0.03 3.49
CA GLU A 33 -14.07 1.02 4.52
C GLU A 33 -12.96 2.06 4.71
N ARG A 34 -11.72 1.71 4.35
CA ARG A 34 -10.51 2.53 4.53
C ARG A 34 -9.54 2.24 3.39
N THR A 35 -8.75 3.23 3.01
CA THR A 35 -7.62 3.06 2.07
C THR A 35 -6.72 1.89 2.46
N THR A 36 -6.40 1.79 3.75
CA THR A 36 -5.68 0.66 4.34
C THR A 36 -6.47 0.19 5.57
N PRO A 37 -6.98 -1.06 5.60
CA PRO A 37 -7.71 -1.64 6.73
C PRO A 37 -6.91 -1.66 8.03
N GLU A 38 -7.60 -1.89 9.16
CA GLU A 38 -6.93 -2.17 10.43
C GLU A 38 -6.16 -3.51 10.38
N SER A 39 -5.14 -3.67 11.22
CA SER A 39 -4.19 -4.80 11.11
C SER A 39 -4.85 -6.18 11.10
N LEU A 40 -5.85 -6.41 11.96
CA LEU A 40 -6.59 -7.68 12.00
C LEU A 40 -7.40 -7.93 10.71
N GLU A 41 -8.07 -6.89 10.19
CA GLU A 41 -8.85 -6.96 8.96
C GLU A 41 -7.94 -7.21 7.75
N LEU A 42 -6.79 -6.53 7.72
CA LEU A 42 -5.79 -6.66 6.67
C LEU A 42 -5.23 -8.10 6.63
N GLN A 43 -4.84 -8.65 7.78
CA GLN A 43 -4.33 -10.03 7.87
C GLN A 43 -5.40 -11.07 7.51
N LYS A 44 -6.66 -10.84 7.88
CA LYS A 44 -7.78 -11.69 7.45
C LYS A 44 -7.94 -11.63 5.92
N LEU A 45 -7.89 -10.43 5.34
CA LEU A 45 -7.99 -10.27 3.89
C LEU A 45 -6.85 -10.97 3.15
N PHE A 46 -5.61 -10.90 3.67
CA PHE A 46 -4.49 -11.66 3.12
C PHE A 46 -4.69 -13.17 3.23
N LYS A 47 -5.19 -13.66 4.36
CA LYS A 47 -5.54 -15.07 4.51
C LYS A 47 -6.55 -15.51 3.44
N ASP A 48 -7.62 -14.74 3.25
CA ASP A 48 -8.66 -15.05 2.25
C ASP A 48 -8.08 -14.99 0.81
N MET A 49 -7.12 -14.10 0.54
CA MET A 49 -6.38 -14.05 -0.73
C MET A 49 -5.53 -15.30 -0.96
N VAL A 50 -4.83 -15.77 0.06
CA VAL A 50 -4.03 -17.01 0.01
C VAL A 50 -4.92 -18.22 -0.22
N GLU A 51 -6.04 -18.34 0.52
CA GLU A 51 -7.02 -19.42 0.34
C GLU A 51 -7.64 -19.40 -1.06
N ALA A 52 -7.81 -18.21 -1.65
CA ALA A 52 -8.25 -18.04 -3.02
C ALA A 52 -7.14 -18.26 -4.06
N ASN A 53 -5.91 -18.63 -3.67
CA ASN A 53 -4.74 -18.80 -4.56
C ASN A 53 -4.36 -17.52 -5.33
N CYS A 54 -4.50 -16.34 -4.72
CA CYS A 54 -3.89 -15.13 -5.27
C CYS A 54 -2.36 -15.24 -5.16
N GLU A 55 -1.65 -14.99 -6.26
CA GLU A 55 -0.19 -14.99 -6.31
C GLU A 55 0.40 -13.63 -5.90
N TYR A 56 -0.34 -12.55 -6.10
CA TYR A 56 0.09 -11.19 -5.79
C TYR A 56 -0.98 -10.43 -5.02
N CYS A 57 -0.56 -9.51 -4.16
CA CYS A 57 -1.43 -8.47 -3.60
C CYS A 57 -0.84 -7.10 -3.95
N VAL A 58 -1.66 -6.22 -4.51
CA VAL A 58 -1.29 -4.82 -4.73
C VAL A 58 -2.10 -3.96 -3.78
N MET A 59 -1.45 -3.24 -2.87
CA MET A 59 -2.15 -2.48 -1.84
C MET A 59 -1.76 -1.01 -1.77
N GLU A 60 -2.74 -0.17 -1.43
CA GLU A 60 -2.52 1.22 -1.03
C GLU A 60 -2.12 1.25 0.44
N VAL A 61 -0.95 1.84 0.74
CA VAL A 61 -0.44 1.99 2.10
C VAL A 61 -0.47 3.48 2.45
N SER A 62 -1.46 3.87 3.25
CA SER A 62 -1.61 5.26 3.71
C SER A 62 -0.51 5.65 4.71
N SER A 63 -0.25 6.96 4.86
CA SER A 63 0.66 7.43 5.93
C SER A 63 0.09 7.13 7.32
N HIS A 64 -1.23 7.18 7.47
CA HIS A 64 -1.93 6.81 8.69
C HIS A 64 -1.67 5.36 9.07
N SER A 65 -1.73 4.42 8.12
CA SER A 65 -1.49 3.00 8.40
C SER A 65 -0.05 2.70 8.80
N LEU A 66 0.92 3.45 8.25
CA LEU A 66 2.33 3.34 8.65
C LEU A 66 2.59 3.98 10.01
N TYR A 67 1.90 5.08 10.32
CA TYR A 67 2.02 5.74 11.61
C TYR A 67 1.36 4.95 12.75
N LEU A 68 0.19 4.36 12.49
CA LEU A 68 -0.62 3.58 13.45
C LEU A 68 -0.28 2.08 13.46
N ASP A 69 0.79 1.66 12.79
CA ASP A 69 1.23 0.26 12.73
C ASP A 69 0.16 -0.74 12.23
N ARG A 70 -0.78 -0.29 11.38
CA ARG A 70 -1.78 -1.18 10.76
C ARG A 70 -1.15 -2.22 9.84
N VAL A 71 0.00 -1.88 9.25
CA VAL A 71 0.79 -2.78 8.39
C VAL A 71 1.95 -3.42 9.15
N TYR A 72 1.90 -3.44 10.48
CA TYR A 72 2.90 -4.15 11.28
C TYR A 72 2.90 -5.65 10.94
N GLY A 73 4.10 -6.23 10.85
CA GLY A 73 4.30 -7.63 10.44
C GLY A 73 4.06 -7.90 8.95
N CYS A 74 3.75 -6.89 8.12
CA CYS A 74 3.70 -7.05 6.67
C CYS A 74 5.10 -6.88 6.09
N GLU A 75 5.56 -7.88 5.35
CA GLU A 75 6.78 -7.80 4.53
C GLU A 75 6.39 -7.46 3.09
N PHE A 76 6.92 -6.35 2.57
CA PHE A 76 6.64 -5.91 1.21
C PHE A 76 7.76 -6.38 0.28
N GLU A 77 7.40 -7.03 -0.83
CA GLU A 77 8.37 -7.34 -1.88
C GLU A 77 8.82 -6.05 -2.58
N VAL A 78 7.88 -5.13 -2.83
CA VAL A 78 8.14 -3.84 -3.50
C VAL A 78 7.35 -2.72 -2.82
N GLY A 79 8.06 -1.68 -2.37
CA GLY A 79 7.48 -0.40 -1.93
C GLY A 79 7.57 0.63 -3.05
N ILE A 80 6.45 1.30 -3.36
CA ILE A 80 6.39 2.30 -4.44
C ILE A 80 5.98 3.65 -3.88
N PHE A 81 6.78 4.68 -4.14
CA PHE A 81 6.46 6.07 -3.84
C PHE A 81 6.23 6.86 -5.13
N THR A 82 5.07 7.49 -5.21
CA THR A 82 4.64 8.24 -6.41
C THR A 82 4.95 9.72 -6.31
N ASN A 83 4.60 10.38 -5.20
CA ASN A 83 4.83 11.80 -4.94
C ASN A 83 4.40 12.14 -3.50
N LEU A 84 4.77 13.33 -3.04
CA LEU A 84 4.31 13.89 -1.77
C LEU A 84 3.95 15.37 -1.91
N THR A 85 2.68 15.68 -1.72
CA THR A 85 2.18 17.06 -1.65
C THR A 85 1.53 17.31 -0.29
N ARG A 86 1.18 18.58 0.00
CA ARG A 86 0.61 18.97 1.30
C ARG A 86 -0.77 18.35 1.51
N ASP A 87 -0.84 17.39 2.43
CA ASP A 87 -2.05 16.68 2.83
C ASP A 87 -1.91 16.18 4.28
N HIS A 88 -3.01 15.80 4.93
CA HIS A 88 -3.07 15.15 6.25
C HIS A 88 -2.30 15.82 7.40
N LEU A 89 -2.10 17.15 7.36
CA LEU A 89 -1.36 17.88 8.40
C LEU A 89 -2.15 18.05 9.70
N ASP A 90 -3.47 17.93 9.64
CA ASP A 90 -4.37 17.82 10.80
C ASP A 90 -4.01 16.60 11.68
N PHE A 91 -3.58 15.51 11.05
CA PHE A 91 -3.12 14.31 11.75
C PHE A 91 -1.62 14.35 12.06
N HIS A 92 -0.78 14.58 11.05
CA HIS A 92 0.68 14.48 11.17
C HIS A 92 1.33 15.68 11.87
N LYS A 93 0.61 16.79 12.04
CA LYS A 93 1.04 18.05 12.70
C LYS A 93 2.13 18.84 11.96
N SER A 94 3.04 18.16 11.29
CA SER A 94 4.07 18.76 10.44
C SER A 94 4.24 17.98 9.14
N PHE A 95 4.76 18.67 8.12
CA PHE A 95 5.06 18.03 6.84
C PHE A 95 6.19 17.00 6.97
N ASP A 96 7.19 17.27 7.80
CA ASP A 96 8.29 16.34 8.07
C ASP A 96 7.79 15.04 8.72
N ASN A 97 6.82 15.12 9.63
CA ASN A 97 6.20 13.93 10.21
C ASN A 97 5.43 13.12 9.15
N TYR A 98 4.70 13.81 8.27
CA TYR A 98 3.97 13.17 7.18
C TYR A 98 4.91 12.47 6.19
N TYR A 99 6.01 13.14 5.83
CA TYR A 99 7.11 12.57 5.06
C TYR A 99 7.63 11.33 5.78
N ASN A 100 8.20 11.47 6.99
CA ASN A 100 8.80 10.37 7.76
C ASN A 100 7.85 9.18 7.93
N ALA A 101 6.55 9.42 8.11
CA ALA A 101 5.56 8.36 8.20
C ALA A 101 5.46 7.52 6.92
N LYS A 102 5.51 8.12 5.73
CA LYS A 102 5.51 7.38 4.46
C LYS A 102 6.79 6.60 4.23
N PHE A 103 7.93 7.13 4.66
CA PHE A 103 9.25 6.52 4.48
C PHE A 103 9.42 5.19 5.22
N LYS A 104 8.66 4.98 6.30
CA LYS A 104 8.55 3.67 6.98
C LYS A 104 8.16 2.52 6.05
N LEU A 105 7.57 2.79 4.88
CA LEU A 105 7.28 1.75 3.89
C LEU A 105 8.57 1.10 3.36
N PHE A 106 9.61 1.90 3.13
CA PHE A 106 10.85 1.44 2.52
C PHE A 106 11.68 0.59 3.48
N GLU A 107 11.63 0.89 4.78
CA GLU A 107 12.21 0.04 5.83
C GLU A 107 11.58 -1.36 5.87
N ARG A 108 10.37 -1.50 5.31
CA ARG A 108 9.59 -2.76 5.28
C ARG A 108 9.56 -3.40 3.89
N SER A 109 10.30 -2.85 2.92
CA SER A 109 10.28 -3.28 1.52
C SER A 109 11.62 -3.86 1.09
N LYS A 110 11.61 -5.00 0.39
CA LYS A 110 12.86 -5.60 -0.15
C LYS A 110 13.43 -4.80 -1.32
N ALA A 111 12.54 -4.30 -2.19
CA ALA A 111 12.88 -3.39 -3.28
C ALA A 111 12.04 -2.12 -3.19
N CYS A 112 12.60 -1.00 -3.65
CA CYS A 112 11.94 0.30 -3.63
C CYS A 112 11.92 0.90 -5.04
N VAL A 113 10.76 1.44 -5.44
CA VAL A 113 10.58 2.22 -6.67
C VAL A 113 10.15 3.62 -6.27
N ILE A 114 10.95 4.62 -6.62
CA ILE A 114 10.76 5.99 -6.18
C ILE A 114 10.66 6.89 -7.40
N ASN A 115 9.62 7.71 -7.46
CA ASN A 115 9.54 8.78 -8.44
C ASN A 115 10.51 9.92 -8.08
N VAL A 116 11.53 10.14 -8.90
CA VAL A 116 12.55 11.19 -8.70
C VAL A 116 12.15 12.54 -9.28
N ASP A 117 11.03 12.62 -10.01
CA ASP A 117 10.47 13.89 -10.47
C ASP A 117 9.82 14.69 -9.32
N ASP A 118 9.61 14.05 -8.17
CA ASP A 118 9.12 14.66 -6.94
C ASP A 118 10.31 14.99 -6.02
N ASP A 119 10.38 16.24 -5.53
CA ASP A 119 11.47 16.72 -4.66
C ASP A 119 11.66 15.84 -3.41
N TYR A 120 10.57 15.28 -2.87
CA TYR A 120 10.64 14.42 -1.69
C TYR A 120 11.07 13.00 -2.05
N GLY A 121 10.78 12.53 -3.26
CA GLY A 121 11.35 11.30 -3.80
C GLY A 121 12.85 11.42 -4.08
N TYR A 122 13.32 12.58 -4.56
CA TYR A 122 14.74 12.82 -4.80
C TYR A 122 15.56 12.86 -3.49
N ARG A 123 15.01 13.42 -2.40
CA ARG A 123 15.68 13.55 -1.09
C ARG A 123 16.08 12.23 -0.40
N VAL A 124 15.61 11.10 -0.92
CA VAL A 124 15.75 9.75 -0.33
C VAL A 124 17.01 9.05 -0.85
N LEU A 125 17.47 9.45 -2.02
CA LEU A 125 18.68 8.95 -2.67
C LEU A 125 19.92 9.52 -1.97
#